data_AF-A2DDK5-F1
#
_entry.id   AF-A2DDK5-F1
#
_cell.length_a   1.000
_cell.length_b   1.000
_cell.length_c   1.000
_cell.angle_alpha   90.00
_cell.angle_beta   90.00
_cell.angle_gamma   90.00
#
_symmetry.space_group_name_H-M   'P 1'
#
loop_
_entity.id
_entity.type
_entity.pdbx_description
1 polymer ?
#
loop_
_entity_poly.entity_id
_entity_poly.type
_entity_poly.pdbx_seq_one_letter_code
_entity_poly.pdbx_strand_id
1 'polypeptide(L)'
;MSEGRRSSHTKSVDESAWQNFLTQFSEELKMSNPDISKRELYKAASDAWGQKSDQEKDQYRKPKKKGRSKKIESSDDSSDAFQKENIKKHISAYSVFVNEKQKELKESNPYLTLLERTKIISEMWTSLDKDAKTIYNNKAKCFNRVIDRASSDDENPRYEVNIPASKANI
;
A
#
# COMPACT_ATOMS: atom_id res chain seq x y z
N MET A 1 -33.04 -1.70 36.65
CA MET A 1 -31.63 -2.16 36.62
C MET A 1 -31.13 -1.95 35.21
N SER A 2 -30.20 -1.02 35.03
CA SER A 2 -29.75 -0.55 33.72
C SER A 2 -28.71 -1.50 33.13
N GLU A 3 -29.03 -2.16 32.02
CA GLU A 3 -28.06 -2.93 31.25
C GLU A 3 -27.51 -2.07 30.11
N GLY A 4 -26.39 -1.41 30.37
CA GLY A 4 -25.61 -0.71 29.36
C GLY A 4 -24.90 -1.70 28.45
N ARG A 5 -25.33 -1.79 27.20
CA ARG A 5 -24.66 -2.52 26.12
C ARG A 5 -23.21 -2.04 25.99
N ARG A 6 -22.26 -2.94 26.26
CA ARG A 6 -20.84 -2.77 25.90
C ARG A 6 -20.71 -2.80 24.39
N SER A 7 -20.54 -1.63 23.77
CA SER A 7 -20.39 -1.51 22.31
C SER A 7 -19.00 -1.96 21.87
N SER A 8 -19.00 -2.86 20.90
CA SER A 8 -17.86 -3.59 20.33
C SER A 8 -16.92 -2.68 19.54
N HIS A 9 -15.62 -2.84 19.74
CA HIS A 9 -14.53 -2.15 19.03
C HIS A 9 -14.49 -2.50 17.52
N THR A 10 -14.87 -1.58 16.64
CA THR A 10 -14.47 -1.59 15.22
C THR A 10 -13.18 -0.78 15.07
N LYS A 11 -12.04 -1.48 15.02
CA LYS A 11 -10.70 -0.90 15.00
C LYS A 11 -10.36 -0.39 13.59
N SER A 12 -10.10 0.91 13.43
CA SER A 12 -9.07 1.49 12.53
C SER A 12 -9.33 2.96 12.14
N VAL A 13 -10.57 3.48 12.23
CA VAL A 13 -10.87 4.88 11.83
C VAL A 13 -11.08 5.79 13.04
N ASP A 14 -11.70 5.28 14.10
CA ASP A 14 -11.99 6.05 15.32
C ASP A 14 -10.74 6.33 16.18
N GLU A 15 -9.70 5.50 16.03
CA GLU A 15 -8.48 5.58 16.84
C GLU A 15 -7.73 6.91 16.64
N SER A 16 -7.71 7.46 15.43
CA SER A 16 -7.10 8.78 15.21
C SER A 16 -7.93 9.91 15.81
N ALA A 17 -9.25 9.78 15.87
CA ALA A 17 -10.14 10.82 16.40
C ALA A 17 -10.07 10.86 17.93
N TRP A 18 -10.11 9.68 18.55
CA TRP A 18 -9.90 9.49 19.98
C TRP A 18 -8.56 10.06 20.46
N GLN A 19 -7.46 9.82 19.73
CA GLN A 19 -6.14 10.35 20.09
C GLN A 19 -6.06 11.89 20.02
N ASN A 20 -6.71 12.51 19.02
CA ASN A 20 -6.77 13.98 18.92
C ASN A 20 -7.58 14.56 20.08
N PHE A 21 -8.72 13.94 20.40
CA PHE A 21 -9.54 14.34 21.54
C PHE A 21 -8.81 14.20 22.87
N LEU A 22 -8.15 13.07 23.10
CA LEU A 22 -7.34 12.84 24.29
C LEU A 22 -6.27 13.91 24.48
N THR A 23 -5.64 14.34 23.39
CA THR A 23 -4.61 15.38 23.43
C THR A 23 -5.20 16.69 23.96
N GLN A 24 -6.28 17.18 23.34
CA GLN A 24 -6.96 18.41 23.75
C GLN A 24 -7.52 18.32 25.17
N PHE A 25 -8.20 17.21 25.49
CA PHE A 25 -8.80 17.00 26.82
C PHE A 25 -7.75 16.88 27.92
N SER A 26 -6.57 16.31 27.61
CA SER A 26 -5.46 16.23 28.56
C SER A 26 -4.84 17.59 28.88
N GLU A 27 -4.84 18.53 27.94
CA GLU A 27 -4.34 19.89 28.14
C GLU A 27 -5.29 20.67 29.06
N GLU A 28 -6.59 20.58 28.81
CA GLU A 28 -7.62 21.21 29.65
C GLU A 28 -7.55 20.69 31.10
N LEU A 29 -7.45 19.37 31.28
CA LEU A 29 -7.37 18.80 32.63
C LEU A 29 -6.05 19.09 33.34
N LYS A 30 -4.92 19.18 32.63
CA LYS A 30 -3.64 19.58 33.24
C LYS A 30 -3.63 21.06 33.62
N MET A 31 -4.36 21.91 32.90
CA MET A 31 -4.50 23.32 33.27
C MET A 31 -5.29 23.50 34.56
N SER A 32 -6.33 22.69 34.79
CA SER A 32 -7.12 22.76 36.03
C SER A 32 -6.55 21.92 37.17
N ASN A 33 -5.91 20.79 36.86
CA ASN A 33 -5.37 19.82 37.81
C ASN A 33 -3.98 19.35 37.36
N PRO A 34 -2.91 20.10 37.67
CA PRO A 34 -1.56 19.79 37.20
C PRO A 34 -0.99 18.47 37.75
N ASP A 35 -1.56 17.94 38.84
CA ASP A 35 -1.13 16.69 39.48
C ASP A 35 -2.06 15.49 39.16
N ILE A 36 -2.92 15.62 38.13
CA ILE A 36 -3.84 14.55 37.75
C ILE A 36 -3.08 13.31 37.27
N SER A 37 -3.44 12.15 37.83
CA SER A 37 -2.82 10.88 37.42
C SER A 37 -3.25 10.50 36.01
N LYS A 38 -2.33 9.93 35.22
CA LYS A 38 -2.63 9.41 33.88
C LYS A 38 -3.85 8.48 33.89
N ARG A 39 -3.99 7.64 34.92
CA ARG A 39 -5.10 6.68 35.03
C ARG A 39 -6.45 7.39 35.14
N GLU A 40 -6.52 8.47 35.90
CA GLU A 40 -7.74 9.26 36.08
C GLU A 40 -8.07 10.06 34.82
N LEU A 41 -7.03 10.59 34.16
CA LEU A 41 -7.15 11.29 32.88
C LEU A 41 -7.73 10.39 31.78
N TYR A 42 -7.20 9.17 31.61
CA TYR A 42 -7.72 8.23 30.62
C TYR A 42 -9.15 7.77 30.92
N LYS A 43 -9.50 7.62 32.21
CA LYS A 43 -10.86 7.25 32.63
C LYS A 43 -11.84 8.38 32.33
N ALA A 44 -11.54 9.61 32.77
CA ALA A 44 -12.37 10.79 32.52
C ALA A 44 -12.55 11.05 31.01
N ALA A 45 -11.49 10.91 30.22
CA ALA A 45 -11.56 11.05 28.78
C ALA A 45 -12.44 9.96 28.13
N SER A 46 -12.37 8.71 28.62
CA SER A 46 -13.18 7.62 28.09
C SER A 46 -14.67 7.85 28.36
N ASP A 47 -15.00 8.31 29.56
CA ASP A 47 -16.38 8.63 29.94
C ASP A 47 -16.91 9.84 29.15
N ALA A 48 -16.08 10.85 28.90
CA ALA A 48 -16.42 12.02 28.09
C ALA A 48 -16.60 11.68 26.61
N TRP A 49 -15.74 10.84 26.03
CA TRP A 49 -15.87 10.39 24.64
C TRP A 49 -17.07 9.45 24.44
N GLY A 50 -17.39 8.61 25.43
CA GLY A 50 -18.60 7.80 25.41
C GLY A 50 -19.88 8.62 25.35
N GLN A 51 -19.90 9.80 25.98
CA GLN A 51 -21.03 10.73 26.00
C GLN A 51 -21.12 11.64 24.77
N LYS A 52 -20.02 11.83 24.03
CA LYS A 52 -20.02 12.64 22.80
C LYS A 52 -20.83 11.97 21.69
N SER A 53 -21.59 12.79 20.97
CA SER A 53 -22.34 12.37 19.80
C SER A 53 -21.40 12.01 18.63
N ASP A 54 -21.89 11.20 17.68
CA ASP A 54 -21.10 10.83 16.50
C ASP A 54 -20.74 12.04 15.63
N GLN A 55 -21.57 13.09 15.64
CA GLN A 55 -21.29 14.36 14.95
C GLN A 55 -20.14 15.13 15.60
N GLU A 56 -20.08 15.18 16.94
CA GLU A 56 -18.97 15.82 17.65
C GLU A 56 -17.69 14.98 17.54
N LYS A 57 -17.78 13.66 17.46
CA LYS A 57 -16.62 12.79 17.22
C LYS A 57 -16.04 13.01 15.83
N ASP A 58 -16.88 13.35 14.86
CA ASP A 58 -16.47 13.65 13.48
C ASP A 58 -15.52 14.86 13.40
N GLN A 59 -15.70 15.86 14.29
CA GLN A 59 -14.81 17.04 14.34
C GLN A 59 -13.36 16.69 14.71
N TYR A 60 -13.15 15.56 15.39
CA TYR A 60 -11.83 15.07 15.76
C TYR A 60 -11.24 14.13 14.68
N ARG A 61 -12.00 13.78 13.65
CA ARG A 61 -11.49 12.99 12.52
C ARG A 61 -10.58 13.88 11.68
N LYS A 62 -9.29 13.55 11.66
CA LYS A 62 -8.37 14.13 10.69
C LYS A 62 -8.88 13.75 9.29
N PRO A 63 -9.00 14.69 8.34
CA PRO A 63 -9.23 14.31 6.96
C PRO A 63 -8.09 13.39 6.55
N LYS A 64 -8.41 12.22 5.97
CA LYS A 64 -7.36 11.37 5.38
C LYS A 64 -6.59 12.27 4.42
N LYS A 65 -5.31 12.52 4.69
CA LYS A 65 -4.43 13.11 3.68
C LYS A 65 -4.51 12.15 2.50
N LYS A 66 -5.27 12.52 1.46
CA LYS A 66 -5.15 11.88 0.15
C LYS A 66 -3.65 11.90 -0.12
N GLY A 67 -3.06 10.71 -0.23
CA GLY A 67 -1.63 10.56 -0.42
C GLY A 67 -1.18 11.53 -1.50
N ARG A 68 -0.02 12.14 -1.29
CA ARG A 68 0.60 13.09 -2.21
C ARG A 68 0.78 12.43 -3.57
N SER A 69 -0.26 12.47 -4.41
CA SER A 69 -0.15 12.21 -5.84
C SER A 69 0.80 13.27 -6.34
N LYS A 70 2.00 12.88 -6.80
CA LYS A 70 2.75 13.78 -7.68
C LYS A 70 1.83 14.03 -8.87
N LYS A 71 1.30 15.24 -8.95
CA LYS A 71 0.59 15.78 -10.10
C LYS A 71 1.58 15.72 -11.27
N ILE A 72 1.49 14.68 -12.09
CA ILE A 72 1.92 14.77 -13.48
C ILE A 72 0.71 15.37 -14.17
N GLU A 73 0.88 16.62 -14.57
CA GLU A 73 -0.14 17.41 -15.24
C GLU A 73 -0.21 16.93 -16.69
N SER A 74 -1.22 16.12 -17.01
CA SER A 74 -1.72 15.95 -18.36
C SER A 74 -3.20 15.63 -18.28
N SER A 75 -3.99 16.54 -18.83
CA SER A 75 -5.43 16.53 -19.00
C SER A 75 -5.96 15.19 -19.50
N ASP A 76 -6.96 14.63 -18.82
CA ASP A 76 -8.35 14.62 -19.28
C ASP A 76 -9.21 13.98 -18.19
N ASP A 77 -10.29 14.69 -17.87
CA ASP A 77 -11.25 14.39 -16.82
C ASP A 77 -12.39 13.58 -17.45
N SER A 78 -12.44 12.28 -17.16
CA SER A 78 -13.68 11.52 -17.21
C SER A 78 -13.63 10.37 -16.21
N SER A 79 -14.45 10.53 -15.19
CA SER A 79 -14.78 9.52 -14.19
C SER A 79 -15.64 8.43 -14.83
N ASP A 80 -15.02 7.35 -15.28
CA ASP A 80 -15.67 6.04 -15.41
C ASP A 80 -14.93 5.04 -14.50
N ALA A 81 -15.48 4.86 -13.30
CA ALA A 81 -15.01 3.90 -12.33
C ALA A 81 -15.69 2.56 -12.62
N PHE A 82 -14.87 1.51 -12.79
CA PHE A 82 -15.22 0.10 -13.08
C PHE A 82 -15.18 -0.35 -14.54
N GLN A 83 -14.08 -0.09 -15.24
CA GLN A 83 -13.41 -1.04 -16.16
C GLN A 83 -12.09 -0.43 -16.62
N LYS A 84 -11.10 -0.34 -15.72
CA LYS A 84 -9.73 -0.19 -16.21
C LYS A 84 -9.29 -1.56 -16.72
N GLU A 85 -9.66 -1.83 -17.97
CA GLU A 85 -9.05 -2.85 -18.81
C GLU A 85 -7.56 -2.95 -18.47
N ASN A 86 -7.07 -4.18 -18.34
CA ASN A 86 -5.73 -4.50 -17.82
C ASN A 86 -4.65 -4.07 -18.84
N ILE A 87 -4.49 -2.76 -19.01
CA ILE A 87 -3.43 -2.17 -19.81
C ILE A 87 -2.14 -2.57 -19.11
N LYS A 88 -1.43 -3.52 -19.75
CA LYS A 88 -0.14 -4.01 -19.27
C LYS A 88 0.79 -2.80 -19.17
N LYS A 89 1.27 -2.51 -17.97
CA LYS A 89 2.18 -1.38 -17.74
C LYS A 89 3.54 -1.67 -18.38
N HIS A 90 4.19 -0.63 -18.88
CA HIS A 90 5.59 -0.71 -19.31
C HIS A 90 6.48 -1.32 -18.23
N ILE A 91 7.34 -2.23 -18.66
CA ILE A 91 8.30 -2.93 -17.84
C ILE A 91 9.60 -2.12 -17.80
N SER A 92 10.16 -1.95 -16.59
CA SER A 92 11.45 -1.30 -16.40
C SER A 92 12.62 -2.28 -16.57
N ALA A 93 13.82 -1.77 -16.88
CA ALA A 93 15.03 -2.59 -16.94
C ALA A 93 15.31 -3.35 -15.64
N TYR A 94 15.07 -2.70 -14.51
CA TYR A 94 15.19 -3.34 -13.19
C TYR A 94 14.20 -4.48 -13.02
N SER A 95 12.95 -4.32 -13.47
CA SER A 95 11.93 -5.38 -13.39
C SER A 95 12.33 -6.63 -14.19
N VAL A 96 12.93 -6.44 -15.37
CA VAL A 96 13.47 -7.55 -16.18
C VAL A 96 14.60 -8.26 -15.42
N PHE A 97 15.55 -7.50 -14.88
CA PHE A 97 16.66 -8.04 -14.09
C PHE A 97 16.20 -8.82 -12.85
N VAL A 98 15.26 -8.25 -12.09
CA VAL A 98 14.70 -8.91 -10.90
C VAL A 98 14.03 -10.22 -11.26
N ASN A 99 13.24 -10.27 -12.35
CA ASN A 99 12.58 -11.51 -12.77
C ASN A 99 13.58 -12.62 -13.12
N GLU A 100 14.64 -12.27 -13.88
CA GLU A 100 15.70 -13.23 -14.23
C GLU A 100 16.43 -13.72 -12.97
N LYS A 101 16.86 -12.81 -12.09
CA LYS A 101 17.63 -13.17 -10.89
C LYS A 101 16.82 -13.83 -9.79
N GLN A 102 15.54 -13.48 -9.65
CA GLN A 102 14.64 -14.19 -8.71
C GLN A 102 14.50 -15.66 -9.12
N LYS A 103 14.40 -15.95 -10.42
CA LYS A 103 14.32 -17.32 -10.93
C LYS A 103 15.62 -18.08 -10.67
N GLU A 104 16.76 -17.49 -11.03
CA GLU A 104 18.10 -18.09 -10.80
C GLU A 104 18.37 -18.36 -9.32
N LEU A 105 18.04 -17.41 -8.43
CA LEU A 105 18.22 -17.57 -6.99
C LEU A 105 17.23 -18.56 -6.37
N LYS A 106 16.01 -18.68 -6.90
CA LYS A 106 15.04 -19.68 -6.45
C LYS A 106 15.46 -21.10 -6.86
N GLU A 107 16.05 -21.25 -8.03
CA GLU A 107 16.55 -22.54 -8.54
C GLU A 107 17.83 -22.97 -7.82
N SER A 108 18.79 -22.05 -7.63
CA SER A 108 20.03 -22.33 -6.91
C SER A 108 19.85 -22.46 -5.40
N ASN A 109 18.96 -21.67 -4.80
CA ASN A 109 18.77 -21.59 -3.36
C ASN A 109 17.28 -21.54 -2.99
N PRO A 110 16.57 -22.68 -3.06
CA PRO A 110 15.14 -22.73 -2.80
C PRO A 110 14.77 -22.42 -1.34
N TYR A 111 15.72 -22.52 -0.41
CA TYR A 111 15.54 -22.22 1.02
C TYR A 111 15.52 -20.73 1.34
N LEU A 112 16.08 -19.88 0.47
CA LEU A 112 16.07 -18.44 0.69
C LEU A 112 14.63 -17.92 0.59
N THR A 113 14.28 -17.02 1.49
CA THR A 113 12.97 -16.35 1.43
C THR A 113 12.95 -15.34 0.28
N LEU A 114 11.74 -14.97 -0.18
CA LEU A 114 11.60 -13.94 -1.21
C LEU A 114 12.24 -12.61 -0.80
N LEU A 115 12.14 -12.26 0.48
CA LEU A 115 12.70 -11.01 1.00
C LEU A 115 14.23 -11.01 0.93
N GLU A 116 14.87 -12.11 1.32
CA GLU A 116 16.33 -12.26 1.24
C GLU A 116 16.83 -12.20 -0.20
N ARG A 117 16.18 -12.93 -1.12
CA ARG A 117 16.52 -12.84 -2.55
C ARG A 117 16.36 -11.42 -3.08
N THR A 118 15.31 -10.71 -2.68
CA THR A 118 15.08 -9.33 -3.14
C THR A 118 16.18 -8.39 -2.65
N LYS A 119 16.64 -8.54 -1.40
CA LYS A 119 17.77 -7.76 -0.87
C LYS A 119 19.04 -7.99 -1.69
N ILE A 120 19.41 -9.26 -1.89
CA ILE A 120 20.59 -9.65 -2.68
C ILE A 120 20.52 -9.06 -4.10
N ILE A 121 19.37 -9.19 -4.77
CA ILE A 121 19.17 -8.67 -6.12
C ILE A 121 19.30 -7.13 -6.16
N SER A 122 18.78 -6.44 -5.14
CA SER A 122 18.88 -4.97 -5.09
C SER A 122 20.33 -4.51 -4.99
N GLU A 123 21.15 -5.20 -4.18
CA GLU A 123 22.59 -4.93 -4.05
C GLU A 123 23.32 -5.24 -5.36
N MET A 124 23.03 -6.39 -5.98
CA MET A 124 23.58 -6.75 -7.30
C MET A 124 23.28 -5.67 -8.36
N TRP A 125 22.05 -5.17 -8.41
CA TRP A 125 21.68 -4.11 -9.35
C TRP A 125 22.45 -2.82 -9.10
N THR A 126 22.64 -2.43 -7.84
CA THR A 126 23.45 -1.24 -7.53
C THR A 126 24.89 -1.39 -7.97
N SER A 127 25.48 -2.58 -7.82
CA SER A 127 26.86 -2.88 -8.20
C SER A 127 27.09 -3.13 -9.69
N LEU A 128 26.03 -3.30 -10.50
CA LEU A 128 26.17 -3.49 -11.94
C LEU A 128 26.65 -2.22 -12.67
N ASP A 129 27.55 -2.42 -13.63
CA ASP A 129 28.03 -1.38 -14.53
C ASP A 129 26.95 -0.86 -15.48
N LYS A 130 27.19 0.33 -16.03
CA LYS A 130 26.29 0.99 -16.99
C LYS A 130 26.08 0.14 -18.26
N ASP A 131 27.11 -0.54 -18.73
CA ASP A 131 27.02 -1.39 -19.93
C ASP A 131 26.14 -2.62 -19.67
N ALA A 132 26.33 -3.27 -18.53
CA ALA A 132 25.46 -4.38 -18.12
C ALA A 132 24.01 -3.93 -17.94
N LYS A 133 23.77 -2.76 -17.33
CA LYS A 133 22.43 -2.16 -17.21
C LYS A 133 21.82 -1.83 -18.57
N THR A 134 22.64 -1.48 -19.57
CA THR A 134 22.19 -1.18 -20.93
C THR A 134 21.58 -2.41 -21.62
N ILE A 135 22.11 -3.60 -21.37
CA ILE A 135 21.53 -4.86 -21.86
C ILE A 135 20.09 -5.01 -21.35
N TYR A 136 19.86 -4.79 -20.05
CA TYR A 136 18.51 -4.87 -19.46
C TYR A 136 17.59 -3.73 -19.92
N ASN A 137 18.13 -2.54 -20.18
CA ASN A 137 17.37 -1.46 -20.81
C ASN A 137 16.89 -1.84 -22.22
N ASN A 138 17.74 -2.48 -23.01
CA ASN A 138 17.37 -2.94 -24.35
C ASN A 138 16.33 -4.08 -24.28
N LYS A 139 16.49 -5.04 -23.35
CA LYS A 139 15.47 -6.07 -23.10
C LYS A 139 14.12 -5.46 -22.71
N ALA A 140 14.11 -4.50 -21.78
CA ALA A 140 12.91 -3.79 -21.37
C ALA A 140 12.25 -3.03 -22.53
N LYS A 141 13.03 -2.36 -23.38
CA LYS A 141 12.52 -1.72 -24.60
C LYS A 141 11.86 -2.74 -25.53
N CYS A 142 12.45 -3.91 -25.73
CA CYS A 142 11.85 -4.96 -26.54
C CYS A 142 10.51 -5.45 -25.97
N PHE A 143 10.43 -5.72 -24.65
CA PHE A 143 9.16 -6.09 -24.02
C PHE A 143 8.10 -4.98 -24.14
N ASN A 144 8.53 -3.72 -23.96
CA ASN A 144 7.64 -2.58 -24.08
C ASN A 144 7.10 -2.39 -25.49
N ARG A 145 7.89 -2.63 -26.54
CA ARG A 145 7.37 -2.63 -27.92
C ARG A 145 6.26 -3.64 -28.14
N VAL A 146 6.35 -4.81 -27.50
CA VAL A 146 5.30 -5.84 -27.57
C VAL A 146 4.04 -5.36 -26.83
N ILE A 147 4.21 -4.71 -25.68
CA ILE A 147 3.11 -4.09 -24.93
C ILE A 147 2.45 -2.97 -25.74
N ASP A 148 3.24 -2.09 -26.34
CA ASP A 148 2.77 -0.98 -27.19
C ASP A 148 1.99 -1.49 -28.39
N ARG A 149 2.51 -2.53 -29.05
CA ARG A 149 1.81 -3.18 -30.16
C ARG A 149 0.50 -3.82 -29.71
N ALA A 150 0.52 -4.58 -28.61
CA ALA A 150 -0.68 -5.21 -28.07
C ALA A 150 -1.71 -4.20 -27.56
N SER A 151 -1.30 -3.00 -27.18
CA SER A 151 -2.20 -1.91 -26.80
C SER A 151 -2.86 -1.21 -28.00
N SER A 152 -2.32 -1.39 -29.22
CA SER A 152 -2.88 -0.82 -30.45
C SER A 152 -3.92 -1.74 -31.10
N ASP A 153 -3.84 -3.03 -30.84
CA ASP A 153 -4.73 -4.07 -31.38
C ASP A 153 -5.77 -4.44 -30.28
N ASP A 154 -6.66 -3.50 -29.94
CA ASP A 154 -7.72 -3.70 -28.93
C ASP A 154 -8.89 -4.53 -29.51
N GLU A 155 -8.56 -5.72 -30.00
CA GLU A 155 -9.51 -6.83 -30.11
C GLU A 155 -9.22 -7.74 -28.93
N ASN A 156 -10.25 -7.98 -28.12
CA ASN A 156 -10.23 -8.86 -26.96
C ASN A 156 -10.50 -10.31 -27.42
N PRO A 157 -9.47 -11.16 -27.57
CA PRO A 157 -9.63 -12.54 -27.19
C PRO A 157 -9.16 -12.65 -25.76
N ARG A 158 -10.08 -13.14 -24.93
CA ARG A 158 -9.83 -13.86 -23.70
C ARG A 158 -8.88 -15.05 -24.00
N TYR A 159 -7.61 -14.80 -24.25
CA TYR A 159 -6.59 -15.83 -24.20
C TYR A 159 -6.30 -16.07 -22.73
N GLU A 160 -6.92 -17.12 -22.18
CA GLU A 160 -6.29 -17.89 -21.13
C GLU A 160 -4.86 -18.20 -21.58
N VAL A 161 -3.91 -17.40 -21.11
CA VAL A 161 -2.51 -17.76 -21.19
C VAL A 161 -2.39 -18.94 -20.24
N ASN A 162 -2.59 -20.14 -20.80
CA ASN A 162 -2.16 -21.39 -20.21
C ASN A 162 -0.64 -21.27 -20.07
N ILE A 163 -0.19 -20.64 -18.98
CA ILE A 163 1.16 -20.80 -18.47
C ILE A 163 1.30 -22.32 -18.39
N PRO A 164 2.19 -22.97 -19.17
CA PRO A 164 2.31 -24.40 -19.12
C PRO A 164 2.60 -24.75 -17.67
N ALA A 165 1.61 -25.36 -17.02
CA ALA A 165 1.83 -26.07 -15.80
C ALA A 165 2.90 -27.09 -16.17
N SER A 166 4.14 -26.86 -15.74
CA SER A 166 5.11 -27.93 -15.55
C SER A 166 4.54 -28.83 -14.45
N LYS A 167 3.52 -29.59 -14.84
CA LYS A 167 3.04 -30.77 -14.14
C LYS A 167 4.23 -31.71 -14.07
N ALA A 168 4.55 -32.08 -12.85
CA ALA A 168 4.99 -33.39 -12.41
C ALA A 168 5.42 -34.37 -13.52
N ASN A 169 6.70 -34.75 -13.54
CA ASN A 169 7.08 -36.14 -13.27
C ASN A 169 8.61 -36.29 -13.14
N ILE A 170 8.99 -37.26 -12.31
CA ILE A 170 10.33 -37.76 -11.92
C ILE A 170 10.95 -37.03 -10.73
#